data_AF-A0AAW6SM92-F1
#
_entry.id   AF-A0AAW6SM92-F1
#
_cell.length_a   1.000
_cell.length_b   1.000
_cell.length_c   1.000
_cell.angle_alpha   90.00
_cell.angle_beta   90.00
_cell.angle_gamma   90.00
#
_symmetry.space_group_name_H-M   'P 1'
#
loop_
_entity.id
_entity.type
_entity.pdbx_description
1 polymer ?
#
loop_
_entity_poly.entity_id
_entity_poly.type
_entity_poly.pdbx_seq_one_letter_code
_entity_poly.pdbx_strand_id
1 'polypeptide(L)' 'MEITISLNEKEIIEVLRQHFVQKGFDVTDWQVYAANERLIYADLRMNADNIVAKKSDVEQFGF' A
#
# COMPACT_ATOMS: atom_id res chain seq x y z
N MET A 1 -3.94 19.12 23.40
CA MET A 1 -3.32 17.85 23.83
C MET A 1 -2.81 17.18 22.57
N GLU A 2 -1.53 16.84 22.52
CA GLU A 2 -0.90 16.23 21.34
C GLU A 2 -0.65 14.75 21.62
N ILE A 3 -0.95 13.89 20.64
CA ILE A 3 -0.68 12.45 20.70
C ILE A 3 0.31 12.17 19.56
N THR A 4 1.48 11.66 19.91
CA THR A 4 2.48 11.19 18.95
C THR A 4 2.39 9.68 18.85
N ILE A 5 2.23 9.16 17.63
CA ILE A 5 2.28 7.73 17.33
C ILE A 5 3.60 7.48 16.59
N SER A 6 4.47 6.67 17.19
CA SER A 6 5.75 6.28 16.59
C SER A 6 5.63 4.87 16.04
N LEU A 7 5.84 4.71 14.74
CA LEU A 7 5.89 3.41 14.07
C LEU A 7 7.32 3.18 13.57
N ASN A 8 7.82 1.96 13.76
CA ASN A 8 9.05 1.55 13.12
C ASN A 8 8.80 1.15 11.66
N GLU A 9 9.88 0.97 10.90
CA GLU A 9 9.82 0.63 9.47
C GLU A 9 8.92 -0.60 9.21
N LYS A 10 9.10 -1.69 9.97
CA LYS A 10 8.34 -2.93 9.85
C LYS A 10 6.84 -2.70 10.05
N GLU A 11 6.46 -1.90 11.04
CA GLU A 11 5.06 -1.58 11.33
C GLU A 11 4.44 -0.73 10.22
N ILE A 12 5.17 0.24 9.68
CA ILE A 12 4.73 1.05 8.52
C ILE A 12 4.43 0.13 7.33
N ILE A 13 5.31 -0.82 7.05
CA ILE A 13 5.16 -1.76 5.93
C ILE A 13 3.94 -2.65 6.14
N GLU A 14 3.76 -3.17 7.35
CA GLU A 14 2.65 -4.07 7.64
C GLU A 14 1.30 -3.35 7.50
N VAL A 15 1.19 -2.12 8.01
CA VAL A 15 -0.01 -1.29 7.85
C VAL A 15 -0.29 -0.99 6.38
N LEU A 16 0.72 -0.57 5.61
CA LEU A 16 0.56 -0.28 4.19
C LEU A 16 0.18 -1.54 3.40
N ARG A 17 0.86 -2.67 3.65
CA ARG A 17 0.55 -3.95 3.01
C ARG A 17 -0.88 -4.37 3.27
N GLN A 18 -1.32 -4.37 4.53
CA GLN A 18 -2.70 -4.73 4.89
C GLN A 18 -3.70 -3.82 4.17
N HIS A 19 -3.44 -2.51 4.11
CA HIS A 19 -4.29 -1.56 3.41
C HIS A 19 -4.43 -1.89 1.92
N PHE A 20 -3.33 -2.17 1.23
CA PHE A 20 -3.34 -2.49 -0.21
C PHE A 20 -3.94 -3.87 -0.50
N VAL A 21 -3.66 -4.87 0.33
CA VAL A 21 -4.29 -6.20 0.24
C VAL A 21 -5.81 -6.13 0.46
N GLN A 22 -6.29 -5.32 1.39
CA GLN A 22 -7.73 -5.10 1.57
C GLN A 22 -8.39 -4.47 0.33
N LYS A 23 -7.66 -3.61 -0.38
CA LYS A 23 -8.09 -3.09 -1.68
C LYS A 23 -7.91 -4.10 -2.83
N GLY A 24 -7.36 -5.27 -2.52
CA GLY A 24 -7.07 -6.40 -3.41
C GLY A 24 -5.98 -6.11 -4.42
N PHE A 25 -5.01 -5.30 -4.02
CA PHE A 25 -3.71 -5.25 -4.69
C PHE A 25 -2.84 -6.37 -4.14
N ASP A 26 -2.21 -7.10 -5.05
CA ASP A 26 -1.18 -8.08 -4.73
C ASP A 26 0.19 -7.38 -4.73
N VAL A 27 0.65 -7.02 -3.52
CA VAL A 27 1.94 -6.34 -3.30
C VAL A 27 3.05 -7.38 -3.28
N THR A 28 3.93 -7.34 -4.27
CA THR A 28 5.00 -8.34 -4.46
C THR A 28 6.32 -7.95 -3.83
N ASP A 29 6.58 -6.66 -3.73
CA ASP A 29 7.84 -6.13 -3.24
C ASP A 29 7.62 -4.75 -2.61
N TRP A 30 8.46 -4.40 -1.64
CA TRP A 30 8.34 -3.17 -0.87
C TRP A 30 9.71 -2.64 -0.50
N GLN A 31 9.84 -1.31 -0.49
CA GLN A 31 11.05 -0.64 -0.04
C GLN A 31 10.66 0.60 0.75
N VAL A 32 11.15 0.69 1.98
CA VAL A 32 11.07 1.92 2.78
C VAL A 32 12.45 2.53 2.84
N TYR A 33 12.53 3.83 2.61
CA TYR A 33 13.79 4.56 2.66
C TYR A 33 13.57 5.98 3.17
N ALA A 34 14.53 6.47 3.94
CA ALA A 34 14.55 7.86 4.35
C ALA A 34 15.31 8.67 3.29
N ALA A 35 14.68 9.71 2.73
CA ALA A 35 15.42 10.66 1.89
C ALA A 35 16.17 11.70 2.74
N ASN A 36 15.70 11.94 3.96
CA ASN A 36 16.36 12.74 5.00
C ASN A 36 15.74 12.44 6.38
N GLU A 37 16.19 13.14 7.42
CA GLU A 37 15.75 12.97 8.82
C GLU A 37 14.24 13.16 9.06
N ARG A 38 13.47 13.66 8.08
CA ARG A 38 12.05 13.99 8.22
C ARG A 38 11.13 13.34 7.19
N LEU A 39 11.68 12.79 6.10
CA LEU A 39 10.91 12.25 4.98
C LEU A 39 11.23 10.77 4.80
N ILE A 40 10.25 9.94 5.13
CA ILE A 40 10.25 8.50 4.87
C ILE A 40 9.37 8.25 3.65
N TYR A 41 9.93 7.60 2.64
CA TYR A 41 9.24 7.12 1.45
C TYR A 41 8.99 5.62 1.57
N ALA A 42 7.88 5.17 0.99
CA ALA A 42 7.54 3.77 0.85
C ALA A 42 7.14 3.49 -0.59
N ASP A 43 7.98 2.74 -1.31
CA ASP A 43 7.70 2.27 -2.65
C ASP A 43 7.08 0.87 -2.56
N LEU A 44 5.92 0.68 -3.20
CA LEU A 44 5.24 -0.61 -3.28
C LEU A 44 5.18 -1.05 -4.74
N ARG A 45 5.65 -2.26 -5.02
CA ARG A 45 5.49 -2.88 -6.33
C ARG A 45 4.33 -3.87 -6.28
N MET A 46 3.52 -3.86 -7.32
CA MET A 46 2.29 -4.64 -7.42
C MET A 46 2.24 -5.36 -8.77
N ASN A 47 1.67 -6.57 -8.79
CA ASN A 47 1.41 -7.27 -10.04
C ASN A 47 0.24 -6.64 -10.80
N ALA A 48 0.48 -6.18 -12.02
CA ALA A 48 -0.54 -5.56 -12.86
C ALA A 48 -1.66 -6.55 -13.26
N ASP A 49 -1.34 -7.84 -13.40
CA ASP A 49 -2.29 -8.89 -13.79
C ASP A 49 -3.47 -9.01 -12.80
N ASN A 50 -3.22 -8.77 -11.51
CA ASN A 50 -4.24 -8.79 -10.46
C ASN A 50 -5.03 -7.46 -10.36
N ILE A 51 -4.49 -6.36 -10.89
CA ILE A 51 -5.15 -5.04 -10.92
C ILE A 51 -6.16 -4.98 -12.06
N VAL A 52 -5.82 -5.57 -13.21
CA VAL A 52 -6.68 -5.58 -14.41
C VAL A 52 -7.94 -6.43 -14.18
N ALA A 53 -7.83 -7.56 -13.48
CA ALA A 53 -8.97 -8.42 -13.15
C ALA A 53 -10.09 -7.70 -12.38
N LYS A 54 -9.75 -6.70 -11.55
CA LYS A 54 -10.75 -5.91 -10.80
C LYS A 54 -11.48 -4.83 -11.60
N LYS A 55 -10.96 -4.42 -12.76
CA LYS A 55 -11.70 -3.49 -13.64
C LYS A 55 -12.85 -4.19 -14.36
N SER A 56 -12.71 -5.48 -14.64
CA SER A 56 -13.73 -6.30 -15.31
C SER A 56 -15.00 -6.48 -14.48
N ASP A 57 -14.88 -6.45 -13.15
CA ASP A 57 -16.02 -6.58 -12.23
C ASP A 57 -16.79 -5.27 -12.03
N VAL A 58 -16.21 -4.13 -12.40
CA VAL A 58 -16.87 -2.81 -12.31
C VAL A 58 -17.75 -2.55 -13.53
N GLU A 59 -17.46 -3.15 -14.69
CA GLU A 59 -18.30 -3.05 -15.89
C GLU A 59 -19.48 -4.03 -15.92
N GLN A 60 -19.58 -4.96 -14.95
CA GLN A 60 -20.74 -5.86 -14.81
C GLN A 60 -21.91 -5.26 -13.99
N PHE A 61 -21.71 -4.12 -13.33
CA PHE A 61 -22.79 -3.36 -12.70
C PHE A 61 -23.01 -2.06 -13.46
N GLY A 62 -23.77 -2.16 -14.55
CA GLY A 62 -24.18 -1.03 -15.37
C GLY A 62 -24.89 0.07 -14.57
N PHE A 63 -24.46 1.31 -14.81
CA PHE A 63 -25.29 2.49 -14.73
C PHE A 63 -25.40 3.09 -16.12
#